data_AF-A0A1X2D7H3-F1
#
_entry.id   AF-A0A1X2D7H3-F1
#
_cell.length_a   1.000
_cell.length_b   1.000
_cell.length_c   1.000
_cell.angle_alpha   90.00
_cell.angle_beta   90.00
_cell.angle_gamma   90.00
#
_symmetry.space_group_name_H-M   'P 1'
#
loop_
_entity.id
_entity.type
_entity.pdbx_description
1 polymer ?
#
loop_
_entity_poly.entity_id
_entity_poly.type
_entity_poly.pdbx_seq_one_letter_code
_entity_poly.pdbx_strand_id
1 'polypeptide(L)'
;MILASWRSLVPTATSGLADNNEIDQGLAAVRKYNQDNPKTPLAVKIRVWGGFWAPDWVMQASGGKIGVVHTNGQGNSKNRDLGHVWSDAYHKAWAHLQELLAAKYDADPLVHEVAVTSCMMFTAEPFSIDTHPGALDPLRKAGMTDANYKACLNNIVDDYAPWKTTRFETPLNPFKDTDSGKPVHDVNFTLS
;
A
#
# COMPACT_ATOMS: atom_id res chain seq x y z
N MET A 1 -4.63 12.50 8.70
CA MET A 1 -3.96 11.33 8.07
C MET A 1 -2.63 11.79 7.52
N ILE A 2 -1.56 11.05 7.77
CA ILE A 2 -0.25 11.25 7.15
C ILE A 2 -0.12 10.28 5.98
N LEU A 3 0.33 10.79 4.83
CA LEU A 3 0.64 10.01 3.65
C LEU A 3 2.16 9.93 3.49
N ALA A 4 2.70 8.73 3.36
CA ALA A 4 4.12 8.51 3.10
C ALA A 4 4.27 7.60 1.88
N SER A 5 5.31 7.82 1.06
CA SER A 5 5.61 6.92 -0.06
C SER A 5 6.62 5.86 0.39
N TRP A 6 6.45 4.61 -0.04
CA TRP A 6 7.38 3.54 0.35
C TRP A 6 8.82 3.86 -0.11
N ARG A 7 9.00 4.36 -1.33
CA ARG A 7 10.33 4.78 -1.81
C ARG A 7 10.99 5.90 -1.00
N SER A 8 10.23 6.79 -0.38
CA SER A 8 10.80 7.80 0.52
C SER A 8 11.22 7.17 1.85
N LEU A 9 10.41 6.24 2.35
CA LEU A 9 10.63 5.59 3.64
C LEU A 9 11.84 4.66 3.62
N VAL A 10 12.01 3.86 2.56
CA VAL A 10 13.10 2.87 2.43
C VAL A 10 13.70 2.95 1.02
N PRO A 11 14.52 3.98 0.75
CA PRO A 11 15.00 4.27 -0.61
C PRO A 11 15.96 3.20 -1.16
N THR A 12 16.68 2.48 -0.30
CA THR A 12 17.59 1.41 -0.71
C THR A 12 17.33 0.12 0.07
N ALA A 13 17.76 -1.02 -0.48
CA ALA A 13 17.53 -2.33 0.15
C ALA A 13 18.28 -2.53 1.48
N THR A 14 19.30 -1.71 1.75
CA THR A 14 20.13 -1.80 2.96
C THR A 14 19.89 -0.66 3.94
N SER A 15 19.12 0.37 3.55
CA SER A 15 18.73 1.43 4.48
C SER A 15 17.64 0.94 5.40
N GLY A 16 17.70 1.33 6.69
CA GLY A 16 16.51 1.36 7.54
C GLY A 16 15.51 2.42 7.07
N LEU A 17 14.56 2.78 7.93
CA LEU A 17 13.71 3.93 7.66
C LEU A 17 14.55 5.20 7.51
N ALA A 18 14.27 5.99 6.48
CA ALA A 18 14.86 7.30 6.31
C ALA A 18 14.56 8.18 7.54
N ASP A 19 15.58 8.92 7.98
CA ASP A 19 15.44 9.91 9.04
C ASP A 19 14.59 11.09 8.58
N ASN A 20 13.81 11.65 9.50
CA ASN A 20 12.93 12.79 9.24
C ASN A 20 12.03 12.57 8.01
N ASN A 21 11.51 11.35 7.88
CA ASN A 21 10.59 11.00 6.79
C ASN A 21 9.22 11.69 6.96
N GLU A 22 8.31 11.47 6.01
CA GLU A 22 6.99 12.11 6.01
C GLU A 22 6.17 11.82 7.27
N ILE A 23 6.35 10.64 7.88
CA ILE A 23 5.69 10.26 9.14
C ILE A 23 6.25 11.05 10.32
N ASP A 24 7.58 11.17 10.41
CA ASP A 24 8.23 11.98 11.45
C ASP A 24 7.79 13.44 11.38
N GLN A 25 7.80 14.02 10.17
CA GLN A 25 7.38 15.40 9.93
C GLN A 25 5.91 15.62 10.27
N GLY A 26 5.04 14.70 9.87
CA GLY A 26 3.61 14.80 10.17
C GLY A 26 3.31 14.64 11.66
N LEU A 27 4.00 13.75 12.38
CA LEU A 27 3.87 13.60 13.83
C LEU A 27 4.35 14.87 14.55
N ALA A 28 5.46 15.47 14.13
CA ALA A 28 5.93 16.73 14.68
C ALA A 28 4.92 17.87 14.47
N ALA A 29 4.32 17.97 13.29
CA ALA A 29 3.27 18.95 12.99
C ALA A 29 2.02 18.75 13.87
N VAL A 30 1.60 17.50 14.09
CA VAL A 30 0.46 17.17 14.96
C VAL A 30 0.77 17.46 16.43
N ARG A 31 1.97 17.16 16.91
CA ARG A 31 2.41 17.54 18.27
C ARG A 31 2.33 19.05 18.46
N LYS A 32 2.86 19.82 17.52
CA LYS A 32 2.79 21.29 17.51
C LYS A 32 1.33 21.77 17.56
N TYR A 33 0.48 21.22 16.69
CA TYR A 33 -0.94 21.57 16.67
C TYR A 33 -1.61 21.25 18.02
N ASN A 34 -1.36 20.08 18.61
CA ASN A 34 -1.98 19.66 19.87
C ASN A 34 -1.53 20.53 21.06
N GLN A 35 -0.27 20.98 21.06
CA GLN A 35 0.22 21.94 22.05
C GLN A 35 -0.50 23.29 21.92
N ASP A 36 -0.72 23.76 20.69
CA ASP A 36 -1.41 25.02 20.43
C ASP A 36 -2.94 24.90 20.64
N ASN A 37 -3.50 23.69 20.57
CA ASN A 37 -4.95 23.41 20.61
C ASN A 37 -5.32 22.30 21.62
N PRO A 38 -5.05 22.48 22.93
CA PRO A 38 -5.15 21.40 23.92
C PRO A 38 -6.58 20.89 24.16
N LYS A 39 -7.61 21.65 23.77
CA LYS A 39 -9.03 21.25 23.93
C LYS A 39 -9.55 20.37 22.79
N THR A 40 -8.83 20.31 21.67
CA THR A 40 -9.23 19.58 20.46
C THR A 40 -8.01 18.89 19.84
N PRO A 41 -7.36 17.96 20.57
CA PRO A 41 -6.17 17.29 20.05
C PRO A 41 -6.52 16.40 18.86
N LEU A 42 -5.60 16.34 17.90
CA LEU A 42 -5.64 15.41 16.77
C LEU A 42 -4.88 14.13 17.11
N ALA A 43 -5.36 13.05 16.52
CA ALA A 43 -4.65 11.79 16.40
C ALA A 43 -4.28 11.52 14.94
N VAL A 44 -3.34 10.60 14.73
CA VAL A 44 -2.76 10.27 13.44
C VAL A 44 -3.24 8.91 12.97
N LYS A 45 -3.64 8.90 11.70
CA LYS A 45 -3.68 7.72 10.85
C LYS A 45 -2.51 7.75 9.89
N ILE A 46 -1.71 6.68 9.85
CA ILE A 46 -0.62 6.49 8.89
C ILE A 46 -1.16 5.72 7.68
N ARG A 47 -0.82 6.18 6.47
CA ARG A 47 -1.09 5.46 5.23
C ARG A 47 0.14 5.50 4.35
N VAL A 48 0.69 4.32 4.09
CA VAL A 48 1.87 4.17 3.23
C VAL A 48 1.44 3.80 1.83
N TRP A 49 1.98 4.53 0.86
CA TRP A 49 1.81 4.23 -0.54
C TRP A 49 2.93 3.29 -1.05
N GLY A 50 2.66 1.98 -1.16
CA GLY A 50 3.32 1.01 -2.04
C GLY A 50 2.84 1.05 -3.50
N GLY A 51 2.60 -0.12 -4.10
CA GLY A 51 2.25 -0.23 -5.52
C GLY A 51 3.27 0.50 -6.40
N PHE A 52 2.81 1.45 -7.21
CA PHE A 52 3.68 2.24 -8.09
C PHE A 52 4.62 3.21 -7.35
N TRP A 53 4.44 3.38 -6.03
CA TRP A 53 5.34 4.13 -5.14
C TRP A 53 6.37 3.24 -4.45
N ALA A 54 6.39 1.92 -4.72
CA ALA A 54 7.45 1.05 -4.23
C ALA A 54 8.84 1.54 -4.69
N PRO A 55 9.89 1.26 -3.90
CA PRO A 55 11.27 1.47 -4.31
C PRO A 55 11.64 0.63 -5.55
N ASP A 56 12.55 1.14 -6.38
CA ASP A 56 13.03 0.43 -7.58
C ASP A 56 13.63 -0.94 -7.25
N TRP A 57 14.33 -1.05 -6.12
CA TRP A 57 14.94 -2.31 -5.69
C TRP A 57 13.89 -3.38 -5.36
N VAL A 58 12.73 -2.99 -4.83
CA VAL A 58 11.61 -3.90 -4.57
C VAL A 58 11.00 -4.36 -5.88
N MET A 59 10.71 -3.42 -6.79
CA MET A 59 10.14 -3.75 -8.09
C MET A 59 11.05 -4.73 -8.84
N GLN A 60 12.36 -4.48 -8.83
CA GLN A 60 13.33 -5.37 -9.44
C GLN A 60 13.39 -6.75 -8.75
N ALA A 61 13.39 -6.81 -7.42
CA ALA A 61 13.41 -8.07 -6.67
C ALA A 61 12.13 -8.90 -6.84
N SER A 62 11.00 -8.25 -7.14
CA SER A 62 9.70 -8.89 -7.33
C SER A 62 9.50 -9.55 -8.70
N GLY A 63 10.47 -9.45 -9.62
CA GLY A 63 10.34 -9.99 -10.99
C GLY A 63 10.60 -8.95 -12.10
N GLY A 64 10.89 -7.71 -11.72
CA GLY A 64 11.14 -6.60 -12.64
C GLY A 64 10.04 -5.54 -12.62
N LYS A 65 10.29 -4.43 -13.31
CA LYS A 65 9.31 -3.36 -13.48
C LYS A 65 8.32 -3.70 -14.60
N ILE A 66 7.03 -3.58 -14.28
CA ILE A 66 5.92 -3.71 -15.23
C ILE A 66 5.47 -2.30 -15.60
N GLY A 67 5.79 -1.88 -16.83
CA GLY A 67 5.31 -0.61 -17.37
C GLY A 67 3.82 -0.71 -17.73
N VAL A 68 3.01 0.19 -17.20
CA VAL A 68 1.56 0.24 -17.37
C VAL A 68 1.06 1.66 -17.63
N VAL A 69 -0.11 1.77 -18.26
CA VAL A 69 -0.86 3.02 -18.39
C VAL A 69 -2.05 2.97 -17.44
N HIS A 70 -1.91 3.61 -16.29
CA HIS A 70 -3.00 3.72 -15.31
C HIS A 70 -3.95 4.87 -15.68
N THR A 71 -5.25 4.59 -15.74
CA THR A 71 -6.29 5.60 -15.95
C THR A 71 -7.11 5.79 -14.68
N ASN A 72 -7.06 6.99 -14.11
CA ASN A 72 -7.78 7.27 -12.87
C ASN A 72 -9.31 7.43 -13.10
N GLY A 73 -10.09 7.54 -12.01
CA GLY A 73 -11.55 7.69 -12.08
C GLY A 73 -12.06 8.97 -12.78
N GLN A 74 -11.17 9.90 -13.15
CA GLN A 74 -11.48 11.11 -13.92
C GLN A 74 -11.13 10.95 -15.41
N GLY A 75 -10.69 9.76 -15.84
CA GLY A 75 -10.25 9.50 -17.20
C GLY A 75 -8.84 9.99 -17.53
N ASN A 76 -8.05 10.42 -16.53
CA ASN A 76 -6.68 10.88 -16.74
C ASN A 76 -5.71 9.68 -16.74
N SER A 77 -5.06 9.44 -17.88
CA SER A 77 -4.09 8.36 -18.05
C SER A 77 -2.65 8.82 -17.76
N LYS A 78 -1.86 7.98 -17.08
CA LYS A 78 -0.44 8.22 -16.82
C LYS A 78 0.36 6.92 -16.88
N ASN A 79 1.57 7.00 -17.40
CA ASN A 79 2.54 5.91 -17.32
C ASN A 79 2.97 5.70 -15.86
N ARG A 80 3.05 4.43 -15.46
CA ARG A 80 3.48 3.97 -14.14
C ARG A 80 4.33 2.71 -14.29
N ASP A 81 5.20 2.49 -13.31
CA ASP A 81 5.91 1.23 -13.14
C ASP A 81 5.37 0.54 -11.89
N LEU A 82 5.19 -0.77 -11.96
CA LEU A 82 4.81 -1.62 -10.84
C LEU A 82 5.83 -2.73 -10.65
N GLY A 83 5.99 -3.18 -9.40
CA GLY A 83 6.50 -4.52 -9.12
C GLY A 83 5.40 -5.56 -9.26
N HIS A 84 5.76 -6.83 -9.15
CA HIS A 84 4.78 -7.91 -9.09
C HIS A 84 4.21 -7.96 -7.66
N VAL A 85 3.18 -7.14 -7.40
CA VAL A 85 2.62 -6.96 -6.04
C VAL A 85 2.09 -8.26 -5.43
N TRP A 86 1.71 -9.23 -6.27
CA TRP A 86 1.25 -10.57 -5.87
C TRP A 86 2.37 -11.57 -5.61
N SER A 87 3.65 -11.15 -5.66
CA SER A 87 4.79 -12.04 -5.45
C SER A 87 5.23 -12.09 -3.99
N ASP A 88 5.71 -13.26 -3.55
CA ASP A 88 6.29 -13.43 -2.21
C ASP A 88 7.45 -12.46 -1.93
N ALA A 89 8.25 -12.15 -2.95
CA ALA A 89 9.37 -11.21 -2.82
C ALA A 89 8.89 -9.78 -2.53
N TYR A 90 7.80 -9.35 -3.15
CA TYR A 90 7.18 -8.05 -2.87
C TYR A 90 6.63 -7.99 -1.44
N HIS A 91 5.88 -9.01 -1.03
CA HIS A 91 5.33 -9.10 0.32
C HIS A 91 6.40 -9.18 1.39
N LYS A 92 7.46 -9.96 1.18
CA LYS A 92 8.58 -10.02 2.11
C LYS A 92 9.21 -8.64 2.33
N ALA A 93 9.36 -7.86 1.26
CA ALA A 93 9.87 -6.49 1.37
C ALA A 93 8.86 -5.56 2.09
N TRP A 94 7.56 -5.73 1.83
CA TRP A 94 6.52 -4.95 2.50
C TRP A 94 6.40 -5.29 3.99
N ALA A 95 6.41 -6.56 4.36
CA ALA A 95 6.44 -7.02 5.75
C ALA A 95 7.64 -6.45 6.49
N HIS A 96 8.83 -6.44 5.86
CA HIS A 96 10.00 -5.79 6.45
C HIS A 96 9.81 -4.27 6.65
N LEU A 97 9.17 -3.57 5.72
CA LEU A 97 8.77 -2.17 5.94
C LEU A 97 7.85 -2.05 7.17
N GLN A 98 6.86 -2.94 7.33
CA GLN A 98 5.96 -2.90 8.48
C GLN A 98 6.68 -3.20 9.80
N GLU A 99 7.68 -4.10 9.82
CA GLU A 99 8.55 -4.31 10.99
C GLU A 99 9.25 -3.01 11.40
N LEU A 100 9.86 -2.31 10.45
CA LEU A 100 10.56 -1.05 10.72
C LEU A 100 9.60 0.04 11.21
N LEU A 101 8.43 0.17 10.58
CA LEU A 101 7.43 1.16 10.95
C LEU A 101 6.83 0.88 12.33
N ALA A 102 6.44 -0.37 12.61
CA ALA A 102 5.89 -0.74 13.91
C ALA A 102 6.92 -0.53 15.02
N ALA A 103 8.18 -0.94 14.81
CA ALA A 103 9.25 -0.73 15.77
C ALA A 103 9.46 0.76 16.13
N LYS A 104 9.23 1.67 15.17
CA LYS A 104 9.39 3.12 15.39
C LYS A 104 8.12 3.81 15.91
N TYR A 105 6.93 3.38 15.48
CA TYR A 105 5.70 4.17 15.60
C TYR A 105 4.55 3.50 16.37
N ASP A 106 4.54 2.17 16.57
CA ASP A 106 3.40 1.47 17.18
C ASP A 106 3.12 1.93 18.62
N ALA A 107 4.18 2.22 19.38
CA ALA A 107 4.08 2.70 20.75
C ALA A 107 3.83 4.22 20.88
N ASP A 108 3.77 4.97 19.78
CA ASP A 108 3.53 6.41 19.82
C ASP A 108 2.04 6.68 20.07
N PRO A 109 1.64 7.33 21.18
CA PRO A 109 0.24 7.53 21.52
C PRO A 109 -0.52 8.42 20.53
N LEU A 110 0.17 9.14 19.64
CA LEU A 110 -0.50 9.88 18.56
C LEU A 110 -0.94 8.97 17.42
N VAL A 111 -0.34 7.79 17.24
CA VAL A 111 -0.61 6.88 16.13
C VAL A 111 -1.76 5.95 16.52
N HIS A 112 -2.96 6.30 16.07
CA HIS A 112 -4.19 5.57 16.39
C HIS A 112 -4.52 4.50 15.37
N GLU A 113 -4.15 4.71 14.10
CA GLU A 113 -4.53 3.84 12.99
C GLU A 113 -3.42 3.71 11.94
N VAL A 114 -3.33 2.54 11.31
CA VAL A 114 -2.53 2.28 10.12
C VAL A 114 -3.44 1.71 9.03
N ALA A 115 -3.33 2.26 7.82
CA ALA A 115 -4.07 1.76 6.66
C ALA A 115 -3.39 0.51 6.06
N VAL A 116 -4.20 -0.50 5.76
CA VAL A 116 -3.79 -1.76 5.13
C VAL A 116 -3.73 -1.56 3.61
N THR A 117 -2.53 -1.59 3.05
CA THR A 117 -2.26 -1.21 1.66
C THR A 117 -1.28 -2.14 0.94
N SER A 118 -0.90 -3.29 1.51
CA SER A 118 0.18 -4.16 0.99
C SER A 118 0.00 -4.59 -0.47
N CYS A 119 -1.21 -5.05 -0.82
CA CYS A 119 -1.53 -5.53 -2.17
C CYS A 119 -1.88 -4.44 -3.19
N MET A 120 -1.88 -3.16 -2.79
CA MET A 120 -2.39 -2.14 -3.69
C MET A 120 -1.48 -1.91 -4.91
N MET A 121 -2.10 -1.52 -6.03
CA MET A 121 -1.36 -1.17 -7.25
C MET A 121 -1.30 0.34 -7.49
N PHE A 122 -2.47 1.00 -7.61
CA PHE A 122 -2.57 2.39 -8.10
C PHE A 122 -3.30 3.34 -7.15
N THR A 123 -4.16 2.81 -6.29
CA THR A 123 -4.93 3.57 -5.31
C THR A 123 -4.54 3.07 -3.93
N ALA A 124 -4.83 3.84 -2.88
CA ALA A 124 -4.66 3.40 -1.49
C ALA A 124 -5.71 2.34 -1.05
N GLU A 125 -6.28 1.59 -1.99
CA GLU A 125 -7.39 0.67 -1.78
C GLU A 125 -7.08 -0.66 -2.51
N PRO A 126 -6.55 -1.68 -1.81
CA PRO A 126 -6.05 -2.90 -2.45
C PRO A 126 -7.07 -3.64 -3.32
N PHE A 127 -8.35 -3.58 -2.98
CA PHE A 127 -9.39 -4.24 -3.78
C PHE A 127 -9.69 -3.52 -5.11
N SER A 128 -9.20 -2.30 -5.29
CA SER A 128 -9.41 -1.50 -6.49
C SER A 128 -8.31 -1.78 -7.51
N ILE A 129 -8.66 -2.54 -8.55
CA ILE A 129 -7.78 -2.81 -9.70
C ILE A 129 -8.15 -1.91 -10.88
N ASP A 130 -7.14 -1.51 -11.66
CA ASP A 130 -7.36 -0.83 -12.93
C ASP A 130 -7.67 -1.87 -14.01
N THR A 131 -8.89 -1.82 -14.53
CA THR A 131 -9.40 -2.78 -15.51
C THR A 131 -9.25 -2.30 -16.96
N HIS A 132 -8.64 -1.13 -17.20
CA HIS A 132 -8.38 -0.66 -18.55
C HIS A 132 -7.25 -1.50 -19.19
N PRO A 133 -7.31 -1.78 -20.51
CA PRO A 133 -6.32 -2.62 -21.19
C PRO A 133 -4.86 -2.14 -21.00
N GLY A 134 -4.65 -0.82 -20.95
CA GLY A 134 -3.33 -0.22 -20.74
C GLY A 134 -2.67 -0.58 -19.41
N ALA A 135 -3.45 -0.94 -18.39
CA ALA A 135 -2.94 -1.44 -17.11
C ALA A 135 -3.05 -2.97 -17.02
N LEU A 136 -4.19 -3.53 -17.40
CA LEU A 136 -4.49 -4.94 -17.21
C LEU A 136 -3.61 -5.85 -18.09
N ASP A 137 -3.46 -5.55 -19.39
CA ASP A 137 -2.77 -6.46 -20.31
C ASP A 137 -1.28 -6.66 -19.96
N PRO A 138 -0.49 -5.61 -19.61
CA PRO A 138 0.87 -5.81 -19.15
C PRO A 138 0.96 -6.59 -17.83
N LEU A 139 0.04 -6.36 -16.89
CA LEU A 139 0.00 -7.11 -15.62
C LEU A 139 -0.28 -8.59 -15.86
N ARG A 140 -1.20 -8.93 -16.76
CA ARG A 140 -1.48 -10.31 -17.18
C ARG A 140 -0.27 -10.95 -17.85
N LYS A 141 0.37 -10.23 -18.77
CA LYS A 141 1.60 -10.69 -19.43
C LYS A 141 2.74 -10.92 -18.44
N ALA A 142 2.77 -10.16 -17.34
CA ALA A 142 3.71 -10.32 -16.23
C ALA A 142 3.30 -11.43 -15.23
N GLY A 143 2.20 -12.14 -15.46
CA GLY A 143 1.78 -13.29 -14.66
C GLY A 143 0.76 -13.00 -13.56
N MET A 144 0.09 -11.84 -13.57
CA MET A 144 -1.05 -11.60 -12.68
C MET A 144 -2.23 -12.52 -13.03
N THR A 145 -2.79 -13.20 -12.04
CA THR A 145 -4.05 -13.98 -12.12
C THR A 145 -5.04 -13.45 -11.09
N ASP A 146 -6.35 -13.63 -11.27
CA ASP A 146 -7.27 -13.28 -10.17
C ASP A 146 -6.95 -14.14 -8.95
N ALA A 147 -6.55 -15.40 -9.14
CA ALA A 147 -6.17 -16.30 -8.06
C ALA A 147 -4.98 -15.78 -7.22
N ASN A 148 -3.88 -15.33 -7.83
CA ASN A 148 -2.72 -14.86 -7.07
C ASN A 148 -2.97 -13.49 -6.43
N TYR A 149 -3.80 -12.65 -7.05
CA TYR A 149 -4.17 -11.38 -6.45
C TYR A 149 -5.19 -11.55 -5.31
N LYS A 150 -6.13 -12.48 -5.41
CA LYS A 150 -7.01 -12.87 -4.28
C LYS A 150 -6.20 -13.47 -3.14
N ALA A 151 -5.19 -14.29 -3.43
CA ALA A 151 -4.28 -14.82 -2.41
C ALA A 151 -3.49 -13.70 -1.70
N CYS A 152 -3.02 -12.69 -2.44
CA CYS A 152 -2.46 -11.47 -1.88
C CYS A 152 -3.47 -10.82 -0.91
N LEU A 153 -4.68 -10.53 -1.40
CA LEU A 153 -5.73 -9.84 -0.65
C LEU A 153 -6.18 -10.57 0.63
N ASN A 154 -6.21 -11.90 0.62
CA ASN A 154 -6.55 -12.71 1.80
C ASN A 154 -5.52 -12.61 2.93
N ASN A 155 -4.26 -12.29 2.61
CA ASN A 155 -3.18 -12.25 3.59
C ASN A 155 -2.74 -10.81 3.92
N ILE A 156 -3.50 -9.78 3.50
CA ILE A 156 -3.08 -8.36 3.63
C ILE A 156 -2.85 -7.92 5.06
N VAL A 157 -3.53 -8.54 6.03
CA VAL A 157 -3.41 -8.20 7.45
C VAL A 157 -2.19 -8.85 8.10
N ASP A 158 -1.69 -9.95 7.54
CA ASP A 158 -0.55 -10.68 8.10
C ASP A 158 0.73 -9.84 8.02
N ASP A 159 0.86 -9.04 6.96
CA ASP A 159 1.94 -8.06 6.79
C ASP A 159 2.01 -7.05 7.96
N TYR A 160 0.90 -6.84 8.68
CA TYR A 160 0.78 -5.89 9.79
C TYR A 160 0.90 -6.54 11.16
N ALA A 161 1.18 -7.85 11.23
CA ALA A 161 1.41 -8.55 12.49
C ALA A 161 2.41 -7.88 13.44
N PRO A 162 3.45 -7.14 13.01
CA PRO A 162 4.35 -6.41 13.91
C PRO A 162 3.69 -5.31 14.75
N TRP A 163 2.59 -4.72 14.29
CA TRP A 163 1.84 -3.69 15.03
C TRP A 163 0.98 -4.37 16.11
N LYS A 164 1.24 -4.05 17.37
CA LYS A 164 0.62 -4.70 18.54
C LYS A 164 -0.42 -3.83 19.22
N THR A 165 -0.32 -2.51 19.07
CA THR A 165 -1.19 -1.56 19.79
C THR A 165 -2.03 -0.70 18.87
N THR A 166 -1.53 -0.37 17.68
CA THR A 166 -2.25 0.45 16.71
C THR A 166 -3.36 -0.34 15.98
N ARG A 167 -4.52 0.29 15.76
CA ARG A 167 -5.63 -0.31 15.00
C ARG A 167 -5.36 -0.32 13.49
N PHE A 168 -5.98 -1.24 12.77
CA PHE A 168 -5.92 -1.29 11.31
C PHE A 168 -7.18 -0.77 10.66
N GLU A 169 -7.02 -0.07 9.55
CA GLU A 169 -8.10 0.24 8.61
C GLU A 169 -7.85 -0.47 7.30
N THR A 170 -8.79 -1.35 6.93
CA THR A 170 -8.76 -2.03 5.63
C THR A 170 -9.77 -1.39 4.68
N PRO A 171 -9.31 -0.66 3.65
CA PRO A 171 -10.22 -0.11 2.64
C PRO A 171 -10.73 -1.22 1.73
N LEU A 172 -12.04 -1.49 1.82
CA LEU A 172 -12.73 -2.52 1.05
C LEU A 172 -13.52 -1.88 -0.10
N ASN A 173 -13.34 -2.45 -1.29
CA ASN A 173 -14.16 -2.19 -2.47
C ASN A 173 -14.56 -3.54 -3.08
N PRO A 174 -15.68 -3.63 -3.81
CA PRO A 174 -16.01 -4.84 -4.56
C PRO A 174 -14.87 -5.20 -5.52
N PHE A 175 -14.19 -6.32 -5.24
CA PHE A 175 -13.17 -6.87 -6.13
C PHE A 175 -13.75 -7.11 -7.52
N LYS A 176 -12.93 -6.96 -8.55
CA LYS A 176 -13.33 -7.23 -9.93
C LYS A 176 -12.51 -8.39 -10.46
N ASP A 177 -13.15 -9.54 -10.67
CA ASP A 177 -12.57 -10.62 -11.45
C ASP A 177 -12.34 -10.13 -12.88
N THR A 178 -11.16 -10.43 -13.42
CA THR A 178 -10.77 -10.01 -14.76
C THR A 178 -10.21 -11.16 -15.62
N ASP A 179 -10.04 -12.38 -15.07
CA ASP A 179 -9.55 -13.57 -15.79
C ASP A 179 -10.49 -13.98 -16.93
N SER A 180 -11.79 -13.66 -16.83
CA SER A 180 -12.78 -13.95 -17.87
C SER A 180 -12.66 -13.04 -19.12
N GLY A 181 -11.73 -12.07 -19.10
CA GLY A 181 -11.58 -11.04 -20.14
C GLY A 181 -12.62 -9.91 -20.06
N LYS A 182 -13.56 -9.99 -19.10
CA LYS A 182 -14.49 -8.90 -18.76
C LYS A 182 -14.48 -8.68 -17.25
N PRO A 183 -14.34 -7.44 -16.77
CA PRO A 183 -14.44 -7.15 -15.34
C PRO A 183 -15.82 -7.54 -14.78
N VAL A 184 -15.86 -8.42 -13.78
CA VAL A 184 -17.08 -8.83 -13.08
C VAL A 184 -16.88 -8.64 -11.58
N HIS A 185 -17.83 -8.01 -10.90
CA HIS A 185 -17.74 -7.84 -9.45
C HIS A 185 -17.85 -9.19 -8.72
N ASP A 186 -16.86 -9.51 -7.89
CA ASP A 186 -16.89 -10.66 -6.98
C ASP A 186 -17.14 -10.18 -5.53
N VAL A 187 -18.42 -9.98 -5.24
CA VAL A 187 -18.87 -9.57 -3.90
C VAL A 187 -18.67 -10.68 -2.87
N ASN A 188 -18.75 -11.94 -3.29
CA ASN A 188 -18.59 -13.09 -2.39
C ASN A 188 -17.16 -13.12 -1.83
N PHE A 189 -16.16 -12.93 -2.68
CA PHE A 189 -14.77 -12.80 -2.25
C PHE A 189 -14.53 -11.55 -1.39
N THR A 190 -15.18 -10.43 -1.71
CA THR A 190 -14.94 -9.17 -0.98
C THR A 190 -15.43 -9.21 0.46
N LEU A 191 -16.47 -10.00 0.75
CA LEU A 191 -17.14 -10.07 2.06
C LEU A 191 -16.88 -11.36 2.84
N SER A 192 -16.09 -12.28 2.29
CA SER A 192 -15.69 -13.54 2.95
C SER A 192 -14.54 -13.32 3.93
#